data_AF-A0A3T0N2Z9-F1
#
_entry.id   AF-A0A3T0N2Z9-F1
#
_cell.length_a   1.000
_cell.length_b   1.000
_cell.length_c   1.000
_cell.angle_alpha   90.00
_cell.angle_beta   90.00
_cell.angle_gamma   90.00
#
_symmetry.space_group_name_H-M   'P 1'
#
loop_
_entity.id
_entity.type
_entity.pdbx_description
1 polymer ?
#
loop_
_entity_poly.entity_id
_entity_poly.type
_entity_poly.pdbx_seq_one_letter_code
_entity_poly.pdbx_strand_id
1 'polypeptide(L)' 'MTARITGVGFYQTTTHNGRRWAAADASLRKAEARKILKILAESRVARVLFEGTRAIGVELENGTRKGAAGEVIL' A
#
# COMPACT_ATOMS: atom_id res chain seq x y z
N MET A 1 33.42 15.29 11.50
CA MET A 1 32.71 16.48 12.04
C MET A 1 31.22 16.14 12.03
N THR A 2 30.67 15.79 13.19
CA THR A 2 29.29 15.27 13.32
C THR A 2 28.34 16.45 13.46
N ALA A 3 27.44 16.66 12.50
CA ALA A 3 26.49 17.77 12.53
C ALA A 3 25.51 17.58 13.70
N ARG A 4 25.57 18.49 14.68
CA ARG A 4 24.70 18.51 15.87
C ARG A 4 23.58 19.50 15.62
N ILE A 5 22.33 19.05 15.70
CA ILE A 5 21.15 19.91 15.57
C ILE A 5 21.16 20.90 16.75
N THR A 6 21.17 22.20 16.45
CA THR A 6 21.28 23.30 17.44
C THR A 6 20.12 24.30 17.32
N GLY A 7 18.91 23.82 17.01
CA GLY A 7 17.72 24.65 16.84
C GLY A 7 16.51 24.09 17.60
N VAL A 8 15.60 24.96 18.03
CA VAL A 8 14.32 24.62 18.67
C VAL A 8 13.17 24.99 17.74
N GLY A 9 12.22 24.08 17.53
CA GLY A 9 11.08 24.29 16.65
C GLY A 9 10.10 23.12 16.72
N PHE A 10 8.86 23.33 16.24
CA PHE A 10 7.88 22.26 16.17
C PHE A 10 8.36 21.17 15.20
N TYR A 11 8.34 19.92 15.66
CA TYR A 11 8.63 18.78 14.79
C TYR A 11 7.38 18.44 13.99
N GLN A 12 7.49 18.45 12.65
CA GLN A 12 6.40 17.98 11.80
C GLN A 12 6.25 16.47 12.01
N THR A 13 5.14 16.07 12.61
CA THR A 13 4.81 14.65 12.80
C THR A 13 3.71 14.23 11.82
N THR A 14 3.61 12.94 11.55
CA THR A 14 2.45 12.35 10.85
C THR A 14 1.28 12.17 11.82
N THR A 15 0.94 13.22 12.57
CA THR A 15 -0.16 13.24 13.53
C THR A 15 -1.29 14.10 12.99
N HIS A 16 -2.51 13.59 13.05
CA HIS A 16 -3.72 14.33 12.68
C HIS A 16 -4.78 14.11 13.76
N ASN A 17 -5.39 15.20 14.23
CA ASN A 17 -6.37 15.18 15.33
C ASN A 17 -5.88 14.42 16.58
N GLY A 18 -4.61 14.64 16.97
CA GLY A 18 -4.01 14.02 18.15
C GLY A 18 -3.73 12.51 18.04
N ARG A 19 -3.86 11.92 16.84
CA ARG A 19 -3.60 10.49 16.59
C ARG A 19 -2.60 10.31 15.46
N ARG A 20 -1.89 9.18 15.49
CA ARG A 20 -1.03 8.77 14.36
C ARG A 20 -1.88 8.69 13.09
N TRP A 21 -1.40 9.29 12.01
CA TRP A 21 -2.06 9.31 10.72
C TRP A 21 -1.27 8.47 9.73
N ALA A 22 -1.74 7.25 9.46
CA ALA A 22 -1.06 6.33 8.55
C ALA A 22 -1.46 6.60 7.09
N ALA A 23 -0.69 6.04 6.14
CA ALA A 23 -1.03 6.10 4.72
C ALA A 23 -2.41 5.50 4.42
N ALA A 24 -2.81 4.46 5.16
CA ALA A 24 -4.16 3.90 5.09
C ALA A 24 -5.23 4.95 5.43
N ASP A 25 -5.02 5.75 6.47
CA ASP A 25 -5.97 6.78 6.89
C ASP A 25 -5.97 7.99 5.96
N ALA A 26 -4.81 8.37 5.42
CA ALA A 26 -4.67 9.53 4.55
C ALA A 26 -5.26 9.30 3.15
N SER A 27 -5.09 8.09 2.62
CA SER A 27 -5.39 7.75 1.21
C SER A 27 -6.48 6.68 1.08
N LEU A 28 -6.32 5.53 1.73
CA LEU A 28 -7.19 4.36 1.53
C LEU A 28 -8.61 4.61 2.06
N ARG A 29 -8.73 5.13 3.29
CA ARG A 29 -10.03 5.43 3.93
C ARG A 29 -10.92 6.35 3.09
N LYS A 30 -10.32 7.29 2.35
CA LYS A 30 -11.05 8.19 1.46
C LYS A 30 -11.52 7.50 0.17
N ALA A 31 -10.81 6.46 -0.27
CA ALA A 31 -11.12 5.71 -1.48
C ALA A 31 -12.01 4.48 -1.24
N GLU A 32 -12.15 4.01 0.00
CA GLU A 32 -12.92 2.81 0.40
C GLU A 32 -14.36 2.77 -0.14
N ALA A 33 -15.03 3.92 -0.27
CA ALA A 33 -16.41 3.99 -0.76
C ALA A 33 -16.56 3.74 -2.28
N ARG A 34 -15.46 3.66 -3.04
CA ARG A 34 -15.50 3.48 -4.50
C ARG A 34 -15.81 2.04 -4.85
N LYS A 35 -16.88 1.81 -5.63
CA LYS A 35 -17.29 0.46 -6.08
C LYS A 35 -16.22 -0.31 -6.89
N ILE A 36 -15.29 0.41 -7.50
CA ILE A 36 -14.20 -0.16 -8.31
C ILE A 36 -13.01 -0.63 -7.46
N LEU A 37 -12.96 -0.26 -6.17
CA LEU A 37 -11.88 -0.66 -5.27
C LEU A 37 -12.30 -1.90 -4.49
N LYS A 38 -11.43 -2.92 -4.49
CA LYS A 38 -11.59 -4.11 -3.66
C LYS A 38 -10.36 -4.26 -2.77
N ILE A 39 -10.58 -4.24 -1.46
CA ILE A 39 -9.54 -4.45 -0.46
C ILE A 39 -9.61 -5.90 0.00
N LEU A 40 -8.48 -6.59 -0.02
CA LEU A 40 -8.34 -7.96 0.47
C LEU A 40 -7.36 -7.95 1.64
N ALA A 41 -7.87 -8.05 2.86
CA ALA A 41 -7.04 -8.25 4.04
C ALA A 41 -6.52 -9.70 4.09
N GLU A 42 -5.41 -9.92 4.81
CA GLU A 42 -4.87 -11.25 5.10
C GLU A 42 -4.59 -12.10 3.84
N SER A 43 -4.38 -11.43 2.70
CA SER A 43 -4.22 -12.04 1.39
C SER A 43 -2.79 -11.91 0.93
N ARG A 44 -1.91 -12.78 1.45
CA ARG A 44 -0.49 -12.77 1.11
C ARG A 44 -0.27 -13.29 -0.31
N VAL A 45 0.43 -12.51 -1.12
CA VAL A 45 0.81 -12.88 -2.49
C VAL A 45 2.01 -13.82 -2.46
N ALA A 46 1.89 -14.98 -3.09
CA ALA A 46 2.96 -15.97 -3.21
C ALA A 46 3.84 -15.69 -4.44
N ARG A 47 3.24 -15.32 -5.58
CA ARG A 47 3.95 -14.99 -6.82
C ARG A 47 3.11 -14.18 -7.81
N VAL A 48 3.79 -13.56 -8.77
CA VAL A 48 3.18 -12.95 -9.96
C VAL A 48 3.00 -14.01 -11.05
N LEU A 49 1.87 -13.98 -11.74
CA LEU A 49 1.56 -14.85 -12.87
C LEU A 49 1.96 -14.16 -14.17
N PHE A 50 2.64 -14.89 -15.06
CA PHE A 50 3.14 -14.38 -16.33
C PHE A 50 2.64 -15.17 -17.53
N GLU A 51 2.37 -14.46 -18.62
CA GLU A 51 2.25 -15.01 -19.97
C GLU A 51 3.45 -14.47 -20.78
N GLY A 52 4.46 -15.31 -20.99
CA GLY A 52 5.75 -14.87 -21.53
C GLY A 52 6.39 -13.82 -20.62
N THR A 53 6.52 -12.59 -21.13
CA THR A 53 7.04 -11.43 -20.38
C THR A 53 5.96 -10.54 -19.77
N ARG A 54 4.67 -10.81 -20.05
CA ARG A 54 3.55 -9.99 -19.56
C ARG A 54 3.07 -10.50 -18.21
N ALA A 55 3.01 -9.62 -17.21
CA ALA A 55 2.32 -9.92 -15.96
C ALA A 55 0.80 -9.93 -16.18
N ILE A 56 0.14 -11.02 -15.82
CA ILE A 56 -1.31 -11.23 -16.04
C ILE A 56 -2.09 -11.36 -14.73
N GLY A 57 -1.42 -11.30 -13.57
CA GLY A 57 -2.07 -11.42 -12.28
C GLY A 57 -1.15 -11.87 -11.16
N VAL A 58 -1.75 -12.31 -10.06
CA VAL A 58 -1.05 -12.82 -8.87
C VAL A 58 -1.71 -14.10 -8.35
N GLU A 59 -0.90 -14.94 -7.72
CA GLU A 59 -1.34 -16.10 -6.96
C GLU A 59 -1.11 -15.85 -5.47
N LEU A 60 -2.14 -16.11 -4.66
CA LEU A 60 -2.09 -16.01 -3.21
C LEU A 60 -1.57 -17.32 -2.61
N GLU A 61 -1.08 -17.26 -1.37
CA GLU A 61 -0.58 -18.45 -0.66
C GLU A 61 -1.65 -19.55 -0.47
N ASN A 62 -2.94 -19.18 -0.48
CA ASN A 62 -4.04 -20.13 -0.40
C ASN A 62 -4.44 -20.77 -1.76
N GLY A 63 -3.64 -20.55 -2.82
CA GLY A 63 -3.89 -21.07 -4.17
C GLY A 63 -4.89 -20.25 -5.00
N THR A 64 -5.51 -19.21 -4.43
CA THR A 64 -6.41 -18.33 -5.18
C THR A 64 -5.63 -17.50 -6.20
N ARG A 65 -6.10 -17.46 -7.44
CA ARG A 65 -5.54 -16.61 -8.50
C ARG A 65 -6.39 -15.37 -8.73
N LYS A 66 -5.74 -14.22 -8.93
CA LYS A 66 -6.37 -12.94 -9.29
C LYS A 66 -5.73 -12.42 -10.58
N GLY A 67 -6.55 -12.27 -11.62
CA GLY A 67 -6.11 -11.69 -12.89
C GLY A 67 -5.97 -10.17 -12.82
N ALA A 68 -5.05 -9.64 -13.63
CA ALA A 68 -4.87 -8.23 -13.87
C ALA A 68 -4.98 -7.95 -15.37
N ALA A 69 -5.86 -7.02 -15.77
CA ALA A 69 -6.08 -6.68 -17.17
C ALA A 69 -5.00 -5.75 -17.73
N GLY A 70 -4.48 -4.84 -16.89
CA GLY A 70 -3.45 -3.87 -17.26
C GLY A 70 -2.11 -4.19 -16.61
N GLU A 71 -2.04 -4.01 -15.29
CA GLU A 71 -0.77 -3.92 -14.58
C GLU A 71 -0.82 -4.63 -13.22
N VAL A 72 0.36 -5.02 -12.72
CA VAL A 72 0.59 -5.49 -11.35
C VAL A 72 1.66 -4.57 -10.74
N ILE A 73 1.37 -3.97 -9.58
CA ILE A 73 2.25 -3.03 -8.87
C ILE A 73 2.69 -3.66 -7.54
N LEU A 74 3.99 -3.55 -7.19
CA LEU A 74 4.61 -4.08 -5.97
C LEU A 74 5.12 -2.96 -5.05
#